data_AF-A0ABD5Z2Q6-F1
#
_entry.id   AF-A0ABD5Z2Q6-F1
#
_cell.length_a   1.000
_cell.length_b   1.000
_cell.length_c   1.000
_cell.angle_alpha   90.00
_cell.angle_beta   90.00
_cell.angle_gamma   90.00
#
_symmetry.space_group_name_H-M   'P 1'
#
loop_
_entity.id
_entity.type
_entity.pdbx_description
1 polymer ?
#
loop_
_entity_poly.entity_id
_entity_poly.type
_entity_poly.pdbx_seq_one_letter_code
_entity_poly.pdbx_strand_id
1 'polypeptide(L)'
;MLREQAQLFSDVFAPELFVLLCAVLAVGYEWRRDGTATVQTLGARYAVLVVAWGVAFVVYQSSPVWFADPPTWAPDFLGSVGLGVGLLVIAGAWRVGEWGTLVPDYVGALLALTAVHLVVTPFWDVSSHVAYTAVPAGALAVVDRRFAPLLVVPVGMVFARPLAGAHTWLQSVGGLVLGAAFVVWFHERSEWTVTGQRSR
;
A
#
# COMPACT_ATOMS: atom_id res chain seq x y z
N MET A 1 -21.30 6.02 -18.30
CA MET A 1 -21.47 4.78 -17.52
C MET A 1 -20.14 4.04 -17.27
N LEU A 2 -19.57 3.27 -18.22
CA LEU A 2 -18.40 2.41 -17.94
C LEU A 2 -17.18 3.17 -17.42
N ARG A 3 -16.86 4.32 -18.02
CA ARG A 3 -15.77 5.19 -17.59
C ARG A 3 -15.98 5.75 -16.18
N GLU A 4 -17.20 6.18 -15.85
CA GLU A 4 -17.54 6.74 -14.54
C GLU A 4 -17.46 5.66 -13.46
N GLN A 5 -17.89 4.44 -13.77
CA GLN A 5 -17.80 3.30 -12.85
C GLN A 5 -16.35 2.90 -12.59
N ALA A 6 -15.52 2.91 -13.63
CA ALA A 6 -14.09 2.69 -13.52
C ALA A 6 -13.38 3.78 -12.70
N GLN A 7 -13.81 5.05 -12.86
CA GLN A 7 -13.32 6.16 -12.06
C GLN A 7 -13.73 5.99 -10.58
N LEU A 8 -15.02 5.73 -10.31
CA LEU A 8 -15.50 5.50 -8.95
C LEU A 8 -14.76 4.35 -8.27
N PHE A 9 -14.54 3.24 -8.97
CA PHE A 9 -13.76 2.12 -8.45
C PHE A 9 -12.33 2.56 -8.11
N SER A 10 -11.70 3.36 -8.99
CA SER A 10 -10.37 3.91 -8.77
C SER A 10 -10.31 4.80 -7.52
N ASP A 11 -11.31 5.66 -7.34
CA ASP A 11 -11.37 6.62 -6.24
C ASP A 11 -11.62 5.94 -4.89
N VAL A 12 -12.55 4.96 -4.85
CA VAL A 12 -12.87 4.19 -3.63
C VAL A 12 -11.66 3.40 -3.14
N PHE A 13 -10.86 2.88 -4.08
CA PHE A 13 -9.68 2.08 -3.79
C PHE A 13 -8.39 2.85 -4.09
N ALA A 14 -8.42 4.17 -3.95
CA ALA A 14 -7.23 5.01 -4.08
C ALA A 14 -6.10 4.49 -3.17
N PRO A 15 -4.83 4.56 -3.60
CA PRO A 15 -3.68 4.00 -2.88
C PRO A 15 -3.67 4.31 -1.39
N GLU A 16 -3.88 5.57 -1.02
CA GLU A 16 -3.84 6.06 0.36
C GLU A 16 -4.94 5.45 1.24
N LEU A 17 -6.13 5.23 0.68
CA LEU A 17 -7.25 4.63 1.40
C LEU A 17 -7.07 3.12 1.53
N PHE A 18 -6.63 2.46 0.46
CA PHE A 18 -6.50 1.01 0.45
C PHE A 18 -5.30 0.52 1.26
N VAL A 19 -4.17 1.23 1.20
CA VAL A 19 -3.01 0.96 2.07
C VAL A 19 -3.39 1.17 3.53
N LEU A 20 -4.14 2.23 3.86
CA LEU A 20 -4.65 2.47 5.22
C LEU A 20 -5.57 1.33 5.69
N LEU A 21 -6.53 0.91 4.86
CA LEU A 21 -7.41 -0.23 5.16
C LEU A 21 -6.59 -1.49 5.47
N CYS A 22 -5.65 -1.84 4.60
CA CYS A 22 -4.81 -3.02 4.80
C CYS A 22 -3.91 -2.89 6.03
N ALA A 23 -3.38 -1.70 6.33
CA ALA A 23 -2.63 -1.46 7.55
C ALA A 23 -3.49 -1.63 8.81
N VAL A 24 -4.74 -1.14 8.82
CA VAL A 24 -5.69 -1.37 9.91
C VAL A 24 -5.95 -2.86 10.10
N LEU A 25 -6.14 -3.61 9.01
CA LEU A 25 -6.31 -5.06 9.06
C LEU A 25 -5.07 -5.78 9.59
N ALA A 26 -3.86 -5.37 9.16
CA ALA A 26 -2.60 -5.92 9.63
C ALA A 26 -2.43 -5.71 11.14
N VAL A 27 -2.66 -4.49 11.63
CA VAL A 27 -2.62 -4.14 13.06
C VAL A 27 -3.62 -4.96 13.86
N GLY A 28 -4.88 -5.02 13.41
CA GLY A 28 -5.93 -5.78 14.11
C GLY A 28 -5.69 -7.29 14.07
N TYR A 29 -5.03 -7.79 13.03
CA TYR A 29 -4.65 -9.20 12.93
C TYR A 29 -3.48 -9.54 13.86
N GLU A 30 -2.41 -8.74 13.84
CA GLU A 30 -1.26 -8.89 14.73
C GLU A 30 -1.71 -8.82 16.20
N TRP A 31 -2.49 -7.80 16.56
CA TRP A 31 -3.01 -7.63 17.93
C TRP A 31 -3.83 -8.84 18.40
N ARG A 32 -4.64 -9.45 17.52
CA ARG A 32 -5.42 -10.65 17.89
C ARG A 32 -4.56 -11.90 18.06
N ARG A 33 -3.37 -11.95 17.46
CA ARG A 33 -2.42 -13.06 17.60
C ARG A 33 -1.46 -12.86 18.77
N ASP A 34 -1.11 -11.62 19.08
CA ASP A 34 -0.34 -11.27 20.28
C ASP A 34 -1.25 -11.26 21.51
N GLY A 35 -1.29 -12.39 22.22
CA GLY A 35 -2.09 -12.56 23.44
C GLY A 35 -1.69 -11.69 24.64
N THR A 36 -0.68 -10.82 24.49
CA THR A 36 -0.13 -9.95 25.54
C THR A 36 -0.47 -8.47 25.32
N ALA A 37 -1.02 -8.08 24.17
CA ALA A 37 -1.22 -6.68 23.81
C ALA A 37 -2.52 -6.08 24.40
N THR A 38 -2.43 -4.88 24.99
CA THR A 38 -3.58 -4.22 25.63
C THR A 38 -4.39 -3.36 24.65
N VAL A 39 -5.64 -3.05 24.98
CA VAL A 39 -6.50 -2.17 24.15
C VAL A 39 -5.90 -0.77 24.01
N GLN A 40 -5.20 -0.26 25.03
CA GLN A 40 -4.51 1.02 24.96
C GLN A 40 -3.41 1.02 23.90
N THR A 41 -2.64 -0.08 23.78
CA THR A 41 -1.63 -0.20 22.72
C THR A 41 -2.25 -0.27 21.33
N LEU A 42 -3.43 -0.88 21.19
CA LEU A 42 -4.18 -0.90 19.94
C LEU A 42 -4.64 0.51 19.53
N GLY A 43 -5.14 1.30 20.47
CA GLY A 43 -5.52 2.70 20.23
C GLY A 43 -4.34 3.55 19.75
N ALA A 44 -3.17 3.41 20.37
CA ALA A 44 -1.95 4.10 19.96
C ALA A 44 -1.51 3.72 18.54
N ARG A 45 -1.54 2.42 18.22
CA ARG A 45 -1.22 1.89 16.88
C ARG A 45 -2.13 2.49 15.80
N TYR A 46 -3.45 2.56 16.04
CA TYR A 46 -4.37 3.19 15.10
C TYR A 46 -4.19 4.71 15.00
N ALA A 47 -3.92 5.39 16.11
CA ALA A 47 -3.62 6.83 16.08
C ALA A 47 -2.41 7.12 15.18
N VAL A 48 -1.37 6.29 15.24
CA VAL A 48 -0.20 6.38 14.36
C VAL A 48 -0.60 6.21 12.88
N LEU A 49 -1.45 5.24 12.54
CA LEU A 49 -1.92 5.07 11.17
C LEU A 49 -2.68 6.32 10.65
N VAL A 50 -3.54 6.91 11.49
CA VAL A 50 -4.30 8.13 11.13
C VAL A 50 -3.35 9.32 10.93
N VAL A 51 -2.39 9.51 11.82
CA VAL A 51 -1.37 10.58 11.70
C VAL A 51 -0.54 10.38 10.44
N ALA A 52 -0.04 9.16 10.20
CA ALA A 52 0.73 8.84 9.01
C ALA A 52 -0.04 9.08 7.71
N TRP A 53 -1.32 8.70 7.67
CA TRP A 53 -2.20 8.98 6.55
C TRP A 53 -2.41 10.49 6.35
N GLY A 54 -2.64 11.25 7.42
CA GLY A 54 -2.77 12.70 7.35
C GLY A 54 -1.51 13.37 6.80
N VAL A 55 -0.33 12.92 7.22
CA VAL A 55 0.96 13.40 6.69
C VAL A 55 1.09 13.06 5.20
N ALA A 56 0.79 11.82 4.80
CA ALA A 56 0.82 11.41 3.40
C ALA A 56 -0.12 12.27 2.53
N PHE A 57 -1.33 12.53 3.02
CA PHE A 57 -2.32 13.37 2.36
C PHE A 57 -1.84 14.81 2.17
N VAL A 58 -1.24 15.42 3.20
CA VAL A 58 -0.68 16.78 3.10
C VAL A 58 0.42 16.86 2.03
N VAL A 59 1.30 15.85 1.98
CA VAL A 59 2.35 15.78 0.96
C VAL A 59 1.75 15.65 -0.45
N TYR A 60 0.77 14.77 -0.64
CA TYR A 60 0.09 14.62 -1.92
C TYR A 60 -0.60 15.93 -2.37
N GLN A 61 -1.33 16.59 -1.47
CA GLN A 61 -2.02 17.86 -1.75
C GLN A 61 -1.06 19.02 -2.03
N SER A 62 0.22 18.90 -1.71
CA SER A 62 1.22 19.91 -2.01
C SER A 62 1.55 20.03 -3.52
N SER A 63 1.00 19.17 -4.38
CA SER A 63 1.26 19.13 -5.83
C SER A 63 1.32 20.50 -6.54
N PRO A 64 0.36 21.44 -6.32
CA PRO A 64 0.37 22.72 -7.01
C PRO A 64 1.58 23.61 -6.68
N VAL A 65 2.27 23.32 -5.56
CA VAL A 65 3.50 24.02 -5.15
C VAL A 65 4.71 23.53 -5.94
N TRP A 66 4.73 22.25 -6.32
CA TRP A 66 5.87 21.62 -7.00
C TRP A 66 5.78 21.73 -8.52
N PHE A 67 4.57 21.77 -9.06
CA PHE A 67 4.33 21.75 -10.50
C PHE A 67 3.27 22.78 -10.90
N ALA A 68 3.70 23.82 -11.63
CA ALA A 68 2.78 24.77 -12.26
C ALA A 68 2.01 24.11 -13.42
N ASP A 69 2.71 23.33 -14.25
CA ASP A 69 2.17 22.50 -15.33
C ASP A 69 2.61 21.05 -15.12
N PRO A 70 1.85 20.23 -14.35
CA PRO A 70 2.28 18.90 -13.97
C PRO A 70 2.34 17.95 -15.17
N PRO A 71 3.45 17.21 -15.35
CA PRO A 71 3.49 16.11 -16.29
C PRO A 71 2.49 15.02 -15.87
N THR A 72 2.07 14.16 -16.80
CA THR A 72 1.03 13.15 -16.56
C THR A 72 1.34 12.19 -15.42
N TRP A 73 2.63 11.93 -15.17
CA TRP A 73 3.11 11.05 -14.10
C TRP A 73 3.20 11.73 -12.72
N ALA A 74 3.07 13.06 -12.64
CA ALA A 74 3.27 13.80 -11.38
C ALA A 74 2.30 13.41 -10.25
N PRO A 75 0.99 13.16 -10.50
CA PRO A 75 0.09 12.72 -9.45
C PRO A 75 0.51 11.39 -8.83
N ASP A 76 0.91 10.41 -9.65
CA ASP A 76 1.37 9.10 -9.21
C ASP A 76 2.71 9.18 -8.45
N PHE A 77 3.61 10.06 -8.90
CA PHE A 77 4.87 10.34 -8.21
C PHE A 77 4.62 10.96 -6.82
N LEU A 78 3.82 12.03 -6.73
CA LEU A 78 3.55 12.69 -5.45
C LEU A 78 2.72 11.85 -4.49
N GLY A 79 1.78 11.05 -5.01
CA GLY A 79 1.06 10.05 -4.21
C GLY A 79 2.04 9.06 -3.57
N SER A 80 3.04 8.62 -4.33
CA SER A 80 4.08 7.71 -3.84
C SER A 80 5.02 8.38 -2.85
N VAL A 81 5.40 9.64 -3.05
CA VAL A 81 6.18 10.41 -2.05
C VAL A 81 5.39 10.53 -0.74
N GLY A 82 4.11 10.91 -0.82
CA GLY A 82 3.24 11.04 0.35
C GLY A 82 3.12 9.72 1.11
N LEU A 83 2.81 8.62 0.40
CA LEU A 83 2.78 7.28 0.97
C LEU A 83 4.12 6.91 1.62
N GLY A 84 5.25 7.15 0.95
CA GLY A 84 6.58 6.90 1.49
C GLY A 84 6.83 7.61 2.81
N VAL A 85 6.51 8.90 2.90
CA VAL A 85 6.63 9.68 4.14
C VAL A 85 5.73 9.12 5.24
N GLY A 86 4.47 8.82 4.94
CA GLY A 86 3.55 8.21 5.90
C GLY A 86 4.06 6.85 6.40
N LEU A 87 4.58 6.01 5.52
CA LEU A 87 5.16 4.71 5.86
C LEU A 87 6.41 4.86 6.76
N LEU A 88 7.25 5.88 6.55
CA LEU A 88 8.37 6.17 7.44
C LEU A 88 7.91 6.59 8.85
N VAL A 89 6.81 7.35 8.95
CA VAL A 89 6.20 7.66 10.26
C VAL A 89 5.75 6.39 10.96
N ILE A 90 5.08 5.48 10.25
CA ILE A 90 4.65 4.19 10.80
C ILE A 90 5.87 3.38 11.25
N ALA A 91 6.90 3.24 10.40
CA ALA A 91 8.12 2.49 10.71
C ALA A 91 8.82 3.03 11.96
N GLY A 92 8.97 4.35 12.06
CA GLY A 92 9.60 5.00 13.22
C GLY A 92 8.81 4.77 14.50
N ALA A 93 7.49 4.97 14.46
CA ALA A 93 6.62 4.74 15.61
C ALA A 93 6.61 3.27 16.06
N TRP A 94 6.57 2.33 15.11
CA TRP A 94 6.62 0.89 15.41
C TRP A 94 7.92 0.47 16.08
N ARG A 95 9.05 1.03 15.60
CA ARG A 95 10.36 0.79 16.19
C ARG A 95 10.45 1.32 17.63
N VAL A 96 9.92 2.52 17.89
CA VAL A 96 9.92 3.12 19.24
C VAL A 96 8.96 2.39 20.17
N GLY A 97 7.81 1.95 19.66
CA GLY A 97 6.80 1.23 20.43
C GLY A 97 7.12 -0.24 20.68
N GLU A 98 8.10 -0.81 19.97
CA GLU A 98 8.42 -2.25 19.96
C GLU A 98 7.17 -3.12 19.67
N TRP A 99 6.37 -2.68 18.71
CA TRP A 99 5.02 -3.22 18.47
C TRP A 99 4.99 -4.39 17.49
N GLY A 100 5.36 -5.61 17.89
CA GLY A 100 5.27 -6.77 16.99
C GLY A 100 6.11 -6.62 15.71
N THR A 101 5.98 -7.57 14.77
CA THR A 101 6.87 -7.68 13.60
C THR A 101 6.16 -7.71 12.25
N LEU A 102 4.83 -7.90 12.20
CA LEU A 102 4.09 -7.97 10.93
C LEU A 102 4.06 -6.62 10.22
N VAL A 103 3.73 -5.56 10.97
CA VAL A 103 3.59 -4.22 10.39
C VAL A 103 4.94 -3.68 9.89
N PRO A 104 6.07 -3.84 10.60
CA PRO A 104 7.40 -3.52 10.06
C PRO A 104 7.73 -4.22 8.74
N ASP A 105 7.47 -5.53 8.61
CA ASP A 105 7.68 -6.28 7.37
C ASP A 105 6.81 -5.74 6.22
N TYR A 106 5.52 -5.51 6.53
CA TYR A 106 4.55 -4.94 5.59
C TYR A 106 4.96 -3.54 5.10
N VAL A 107 5.37 -2.67 6.02
CA VAL A 107 5.85 -1.32 5.73
C VAL A 107 7.15 -1.38 4.93
N GLY A 108 8.06 -2.30 5.25
CA GLY A 108 9.29 -2.52 4.50
C GLY A 108 9.05 -2.86 3.03
N ALA A 109 8.09 -3.74 2.74
CA ALA A 109 7.71 -4.07 1.37
C ALA A 109 7.14 -2.86 0.60
N LEU A 110 6.27 -2.08 1.25
CA LEU A 110 5.70 -0.87 0.64
C LEU A 110 6.75 0.24 0.45
N LEU A 111 7.70 0.41 1.36
CA LEU A 111 8.80 1.36 1.21
C LEU A 111 9.72 0.95 0.06
N ALA A 112 10.02 -0.33 -0.09
CA ALA A 112 10.83 -0.85 -1.19
C ALA A 112 10.11 -0.67 -2.54
N LEU A 113 8.81 -0.96 -2.60
CA LEU A 113 7.96 -0.64 -3.76
C LEU A 113 8.02 0.87 -4.07
N THR A 114 7.84 1.71 -3.04
CA THR A 114 7.82 3.16 -3.20
C THR A 114 9.13 3.69 -3.78
N ALA A 115 10.27 3.21 -3.27
CA ALA A 115 11.56 3.61 -3.81
C ALA A 115 11.70 3.27 -5.30
N VAL A 116 11.31 2.06 -5.71
CA VAL A 116 11.35 1.65 -7.12
C VAL A 116 10.36 2.44 -7.97
N HIS A 117 9.14 2.63 -7.47
CA HIS A 117 8.08 3.34 -8.20
C HIS A 117 8.45 4.81 -8.42
N LEU A 118 9.03 5.49 -7.44
CA LEU A 118 9.52 6.86 -7.59
C LEU A 118 10.62 7.00 -8.65
N VAL A 119 11.48 5.99 -8.79
CA VAL A 119 12.55 5.97 -9.80
C VAL A 119 11.98 5.69 -11.19
N VAL A 120 11.01 4.78 -11.32
CA VAL A 120 10.49 4.33 -12.62
C VAL A 120 9.46 5.29 -13.21
N THR A 121 8.58 5.85 -12.38
CA THR A 121 7.40 6.63 -12.80
C THR A 121 7.70 7.80 -13.74
N PRO A 122 8.77 8.59 -13.56
CA PRO A 122 9.11 9.65 -14.51
C PRO A 122 9.45 9.17 -15.92
N PHE A 123 9.90 7.93 -16.08
CA PHE A 123 10.28 7.33 -17.37
C PHE A 123 9.18 6.46 -17.97
N TRP A 124 8.45 5.77 -17.10
CA TRP A 124 7.31 4.94 -17.47
C TRP A 124 6.25 5.07 -16.38
N ASP A 125 5.16 5.75 -16.72
CA ASP A 125 4.04 6.07 -15.83
C ASP A 125 3.23 4.81 -15.45
N VAL A 126 3.89 3.91 -14.71
CA VAL A 126 3.38 2.65 -14.19
C VAL A 126 2.36 2.95 -13.10
N SER A 127 1.19 2.33 -13.22
CA SER A 127 0.06 2.73 -12.38
C SER A 127 0.30 2.46 -10.89
N SER A 128 0.37 3.54 -10.11
CA SER A 128 0.46 3.51 -8.65
C SER A 128 -0.72 2.74 -8.05
N HIS A 129 -1.93 2.96 -8.56
CA HIS A 129 -3.16 2.33 -8.07
C HIS A 129 -3.11 0.82 -8.14
N VAL A 130 -2.54 0.25 -9.21
CA VAL A 130 -2.40 -1.19 -9.33
C VAL A 130 -1.32 -1.70 -8.37
N ALA A 131 -0.14 -1.06 -8.35
CA ALA A 131 0.98 -1.54 -7.54
C ALA A 131 0.70 -1.46 -6.03
N TYR A 132 0.17 -0.32 -5.57
CA TYR A 132 -0.15 -0.05 -4.17
C TYR A 132 -1.45 -0.71 -3.70
N THR A 133 -2.26 -1.29 -4.58
CA THR A 133 -3.33 -2.21 -4.15
C THR A 133 -2.86 -3.67 -4.16
N ALA A 134 -1.92 -4.03 -5.03
CA ALA A 134 -1.39 -5.38 -5.15
C ALA A 134 -0.51 -5.78 -3.96
N VAL A 135 0.47 -4.95 -3.57
CA VAL A 135 1.39 -5.28 -2.48
C VAL A 135 0.68 -5.50 -1.15
N PRO A 136 -0.17 -4.57 -0.65
CA PRO A 136 -0.73 -4.75 0.68
C PRO A 136 -1.79 -5.86 0.74
N ALA A 137 -2.60 -6.04 -0.30
CA ALA A 137 -3.53 -7.16 -0.38
C ALA A 137 -2.79 -8.51 -0.48
N GLY A 138 -1.74 -8.56 -1.30
CA GLY A 138 -0.91 -9.75 -1.47
C GLY A 138 -0.17 -10.13 -0.19
N ALA A 139 0.48 -9.18 0.48
CA ALA A 139 1.15 -9.40 1.75
C ALA A 139 0.19 -9.99 2.80
N LEU A 140 -1.00 -9.42 2.96
CA LEU A 140 -2.02 -9.96 3.86
C LEU A 140 -2.52 -11.34 3.45
N ALA A 141 -2.78 -11.57 2.16
CA ALA A 141 -3.24 -12.87 1.66
C ALA A 141 -2.20 -13.98 1.85
N VAL A 142 -0.91 -13.63 1.74
CA VAL A 142 0.21 -14.52 2.02
C VAL A 142 0.32 -14.85 3.52
N VAL A 143 0.07 -13.86 4.39
CA VAL A 143 0.07 -14.04 5.86
C VAL A 143 -1.11 -14.90 6.33
N ASP A 144 -2.31 -14.68 5.79
CA ASP A 144 -3.49 -15.49 6.03
C ASP A 144 -4.44 -15.50 4.83
N ARG A 145 -4.80 -16.70 4.37
CA ARG A 145 -5.72 -16.91 3.24
C ARG A 145 -7.09 -16.24 3.41
N ARG A 146 -7.49 -15.89 4.64
CA ARG A 146 -8.74 -15.15 4.90
C ARG A 146 -8.74 -13.76 4.28
N PHE A 147 -7.57 -13.19 3.99
CA PHE A 147 -7.44 -11.91 3.30
C PHE A 147 -7.41 -12.02 1.77
N ALA A 148 -7.41 -13.24 1.20
CA ALA A 148 -7.41 -13.44 -0.25
C ALA A 148 -8.51 -12.69 -1.03
N PRO A 149 -9.73 -12.46 -0.49
CA PRO A 149 -10.73 -11.63 -1.18
C PRO A 149 -10.27 -10.21 -1.52
N LEU A 150 -9.30 -9.64 -0.78
CA LEU A 150 -8.73 -8.33 -1.08
C LEU A 150 -8.03 -8.28 -2.44
N LEU A 151 -7.58 -9.42 -2.97
CA LEU A 151 -6.92 -9.53 -4.27
C LEU A 151 -7.84 -9.20 -5.45
N VAL A 152 -9.15 -9.15 -5.25
CA VAL A 152 -10.09 -8.67 -6.26
C VAL A 152 -9.82 -7.20 -6.62
N VAL A 153 -9.33 -6.41 -5.66
CA VAL A 153 -9.06 -4.97 -5.87
C VAL A 153 -7.94 -4.71 -6.88
N PRO A 154 -6.71 -5.23 -6.71
CA PRO A 154 -5.66 -5.03 -7.71
C PRO A 154 -6.00 -5.61 -9.07
N VAL A 155 -6.72 -6.75 -9.14
CA VAL A 155 -7.23 -7.29 -10.40
C VAL A 155 -8.20 -6.32 -11.06
N GLY A 156 -9.16 -5.77 -10.29
CA GLY A 156 -10.08 -4.75 -10.78
C GLY A 156 -9.37 -3.49 -11.26
N MET A 157 -8.32 -3.04 -10.56
CA MET A 157 -7.54 -1.87 -10.94
C MET A 157 -6.85 -2.02 -12.30
N VAL A 158 -6.43 -3.24 -12.69
CA VAL A 158 -5.84 -3.47 -14.02
C VAL A 158 -6.79 -3.07 -15.15
N PHE A 159 -8.10 -3.23 -14.93
CA PHE A 159 -9.13 -2.82 -15.90
C PHE A 159 -9.64 -1.41 -15.66
N ALA A 160 -9.81 -1.00 -14.40
CA ALA A 160 -10.38 0.29 -14.06
C ALA A 160 -9.51 1.45 -14.57
N ARG A 161 -8.17 1.34 -14.43
CA ARG A 161 -7.25 2.43 -14.79
C ARG A 161 -7.25 2.75 -16.28
N PRO A 162 -7.23 1.78 -17.21
CA PRO A 162 -7.38 2.06 -18.63
C PRO A 162 -8.77 2.49 -19.04
N LEU A 163 -9.82 1.91 -18.46
CA LEU A 163 -11.21 2.29 -18.76
C LEU A 163 -11.55 3.71 -18.29
N ALA A 164 -10.92 4.19 -17.21
CA ALA A 164 -11.01 5.58 -16.76
C ALA A 164 -10.24 6.56 -17.68
N GLY A 165 -9.34 6.03 -18.52
CA GLY A 165 -8.41 6.81 -19.34
C GLY A 165 -7.23 7.38 -18.53
N ALA A 166 -6.96 6.81 -17.35
CA ALA A 166 -5.88 7.27 -16.47
C ALA A 166 -4.52 6.67 -16.82
N HIS A 167 -4.49 5.43 -17.33
CA HIS A 167 -3.27 4.78 -17.82
C HIS A 167 -3.57 3.92 -19.05
N THR A 168 -2.53 3.45 -19.73
CA THR A 168 -2.61 2.40 -20.73
C THR A 168 -2.72 1.02 -20.08
N TRP A 169 -3.24 0.03 -20.82
CA TRP A 169 -3.25 -1.37 -20.40
C TRP A 169 -1.87 -1.88 -19.98
N LEU A 170 -0.84 -1.51 -20.74
CA LEU A 170 0.54 -1.93 -20.47
C LEU A 170 1.07 -1.35 -19.15
N GLN A 171 0.79 -0.07 -18.86
CA GLN A 171 1.15 0.55 -17.57
C GLN A 171 0.42 -0.09 -16.38
N SER A 172 -0.84 -0.48 -16.56
CA SER A 172 -1.61 -1.17 -15.52
C SER A 172 -1.12 -2.60 -15.27
N VAL A 173 -0.84 -3.37 -16.33
CA VAL A 173 -0.22 -4.70 -16.21
C VAL A 173 1.18 -4.60 -15.60
N GLY A 174 1.97 -3.59 -16.00
CA GLY A 174 3.27 -3.29 -15.41
C GLY A 174 3.19 -3.05 -13.90
N GLY A 175 2.18 -2.30 -13.45
CA GLY A 175 1.93 -2.07 -12.03
C GLY A 175 1.59 -3.35 -11.27
N LEU A 176 0.83 -4.27 -11.88
CA LEU A 176 0.53 -5.57 -11.28
C LEU A 176 1.78 -6.44 -11.17
N VAL A 177 2.59 -6.52 -12.23
CA VAL A 177 3.83 -7.29 -12.24
C VAL A 177 4.81 -6.76 -11.19
N LEU A 178 4.96 -5.44 -11.10
CA LEU A 178 5.78 -4.79 -10.08
C LEU A 178 5.27 -5.12 -8.67
N GLY A 179 3.96 -4.98 -8.43
CA GLY A 179 3.35 -5.32 -7.15
C GLY A 179 3.55 -6.79 -6.77
N ALA A 180 3.32 -7.71 -7.72
CA ALA A 180 3.52 -9.15 -7.51
C ALA A 180 4.98 -9.48 -7.15
N ALA A 181 5.96 -8.83 -7.77
CA ALA A 181 7.37 -9.00 -7.42
C ALA A 181 7.65 -8.62 -5.96
N PHE A 182 7.06 -7.53 -5.46
CA PHE A 182 7.19 -7.12 -4.06
C PHE A 182 6.39 -8.00 -3.08
N VAL A 183 5.31 -8.63 -3.52
CA VAL A 183 4.61 -9.66 -2.73
C VAL A 183 5.49 -10.91 -2.58
N VAL A 184 6.15 -11.36 -3.64
CA VAL A 184 7.11 -12.47 -3.58
C VAL A 184 8.28 -12.12 -2.66
N TRP A 185 8.84 -10.93 -2.81
CA TRP A 185 9.90 -10.41 -1.94
C TRP A 185 9.49 -10.41 -0.46
N PHE A 186 8.27 -9.95 -0.15
CA PHE A 186 7.71 -9.97 1.19
C PHE A 186 7.58 -11.40 1.71
N HIS A 187 7.06 -12.32 0.88
CA HIS A 187 6.90 -13.72 1.25
C HIS A 187 8.22 -14.40 1.63
N GLU A 188 9.31 -14.10 0.91
CA GLU A 188 10.63 -14.68 1.15
C GLU A 188 11.35 -14.13 2.39
N ARG A 189 11.00 -12.91 2.82
CA ARG A 189 11.73 -12.20 3.89
C ARG A 189 10.96 -12.04 5.18
N SER A 190 9.62 -12.12 5.14
CA SER A 190 8.81 -11.90 6.34
C SER A 190 8.95 -13.06 7.32
N GLU A 191 9.12 -12.73 8.60
CA GLU A 191 9.17 -13.74 9.65
C GLU A 191 7.82 -14.49 9.77
N TRP A 192 6.71 -13.82 9.43
CA TRP A 192 5.34 -14.34 9.55
C TRP A 192 5.03 -15.44 8.54
N THR A 193 5.71 -15.46 7.40
CA THR A 193 5.54 -16.49 6.36
C THR A 193 6.49 -17.66 6.59
N VAL A 194 7.74 -17.36 7.00
CA VAL A 194 8.80 -18.34 7.19
C VAL A 194 8.60 -19.18 8.46
N THR A 195 8.18 -18.57 9.58
CA THR A 195 7.99 -19.31 10.85
C THR A 195 6.62 -20.00 10.95
N GLY A 196 5.59 -19.48 10.26
CA GLY A 196 4.26 -20.09 10.21
C GLY A 196 4.21 -21.48 9.54
N GLN A 197 5.27 -21.87 8.80
CA GLN A 197 5.45 -23.21 8.25
C GLN A 197 6.09 -24.20 9.23
N ARG A 198 6.73 -23.74 10.32
CA ARG A 198 7.43 -24.63 11.28
C ARG A 198 6.56 -25.06 12.47
N SER A 199 5.37 -24.50 12.62
CA SER A 199 4.46 -24.75 13.75
C SER A 199 3.15 -25.46 13.35
N ARG A 200 3.13 -26.12 12.19
CA ARG A 200 2.04 -27.01 11.77
C ARG A 200 2.52 -28.44 11.63
#